data_AF-A0A392Q6E4-F1
#
_entry.id   AF-A0A392Q6E4-F1
#
_cell.length_a   1.000
_cell.length_b   1.000
_cell.length_c   1.000
_cell.angle_alpha   90.00
_cell.angle_beta   90.00
_cell.angle_gamma   90.00
#
_symmetry.space_group_name_H-M   'P 1'
#
loop_
_entity.id
_entity.type
_entity.pdbx_description
1 polymer ?
#
loop_
_entity_poly.entity_id
_entity_poly.type
_entity_poly.pdbx_seq_one_letter_code
_entity_poly.pdbx_strand_id
1 'polypeptide(L)'
;CRSPFSNGIGSMRFYSEEVTHIPDIKDPELYSVLKDLLAENWSDLSDAVVSDAKRALSKSTEDSTGKEAVTNVFRAAQAVEEFGGILVTLKMEIDDSIGLSGEVF
;
A
#
# COMPACT_ATOMS: atom_id res chain seq x y z
N CYS A 1 -16.70 46.01 -29.53
CA CYS A 1 -15.38 45.35 -29.42
C CYS A 1 -15.41 44.36 -28.27
N ARG A 2 -15.42 43.05 -28.55
CA ARG A 2 -15.39 41.98 -27.54
C ARG A 2 -13.98 41.40 -27.55
N SER A 3 -13.28 41.46 -26.41
CA SER A 3 -11.95 40.88 -26.27
C SER A 3 -12.00 39.35 -26.49
N PRO A 4 -11.07 38.74 -27.25
CA PRO A 4 -11.12 37.31 -27.58
C PRO A 4 -10.47 36.38 -26.54
N PHE A 5 -10.04 36.89 -25.37
CA PHE A 5 -9.25 36.10 -24.42
C PHE A 5 -9.71 36.21 -22.95
N SER A 6 -11.01 36.09 -22.70
CA SER A 6 -11.47 35.73 -21.35
C SER A 6 -12.07 34.32 -21.37
N ASN A 7 -11.25 33.38 -21.82
CA ASN A 7 -11.42 31.98 -21.45
C ASN A 7 -10.74 31.85 -20.09
N GLY A 8 -11.48 32.16 -19.02
CA GLY A 8 -11.09 31.71 -17.69
C GLY A 8 -10.93 30.20 -17.78
N ILE A 9 -9.68 29.74 -17.69
CA ILE A 9 -9.33 28.33 -17.57
C ILE A 9 -9.98 27.85 -16.27
N GLY A 10 -11.24 27.45 -16.38
CA GLY A 10 -11.87 26.55 -15.43
C GLY A 10 -11.12 25.25 -15.61
N SER A 11 -10.13 25.00 -14.74
CA SER A 11 -9.53 23.69 -14.59
C SER A 11 -10.68 22.69 -14.42
N MET A 12 -10.92 21.88 -15.45
CA MET A 12 -11.88 20.80 -15.38
C MET A 12 -11.37 19.89 -14.27
N ARG A 13 -12.05 19.92 -13.11
CA ARG A 13 -11.78 18.98 -12.04
C ARG A 13 -12.13 17.61 -12.59
N PHE A 14 -11.13 16.82 -12.94
CA PHE A 14 -11.31 15.40 -13.14
C PHE A 14 -11.68 14.85 -11.77
N TYR A 15 -12.98 14.67 -11.54
CA TYR A 15 -13.41 13.76 -10.51
C TYR A 15 -12.95 12.39 -11.00
N SER A 16 -11.91 11.84 -10.38
CA SER A 16 -11.78 10.39 -10.34
C SER A 16 -13.07 9.91 -9.72
N GLU A 17 -13.96 9.39 -10.55
CA GLU A 17 -14.99 8.48 -10.09
C GLU A 17 -14.26 7.48 -9.18
N GLU A 18 -14.72 7.39 -7.94
CA GLU A 18 -14.05 6.66 -6.87
C GLU A 18 -14.04 5.18 -7.27
N VAL A 19 -13.02 4.79 -8.03
CA VAL A 19 -12.74 3.39 -8.38
C VAL A 19 -12.10 2.76 -7.14
N THR A 20 -12.92 2.58 -6.10
CA THR A 20 -12.74 1.45 -5.20
C THR A 20 -13.62 0.32 -5.70
N HIS A 21 -13.52 -0.02 -6.99
CA HIS A 21 -13.95 -1.33 -7.44
C HIS A 21 -12.92 -2.31 -6.88
N ILE A 22 -13.11 -2.72 -5.62
CA ILE A 22 -12.48 -3.94 -5.12
C ILE A 22 -12.75 -4.98 -6.21
N PRO A 23 -11.71 -5.64 -6.75
CA PRO A 23 -11.88 -6.56 -7.85
C PRO A 23 -12.96 -7.59 -7.48
N ASP A 24 -13.77 -7.98 -8.46
CA ASP A 24 -14.82 -8.98 -8.26
C ASP A 24 -14.16 -10.33 -7.98
N ILE A 25 -13.89 -10.59 -6.70
CA ILE A 25 -13.29 -11.83 -6.22
C ILE A 25 -14.43 -12.80 -5.92
N LYS A 26 -14.44 -13.90 -6.68
CA LYS A 26 -15.43 -14.96 -6.56
C LYS A 26 -15.07 -15.94 -5.44
N ASP A 27 -13.78 -16.06 -5.13
CA ASP A 27 -13.29 -16.92 -4.07
C ASP A 27 -13.45 -16.24 -2.69
N PRO A 28 -14.34 -16.74 -1.82
CA PRO A 28 -14.60 -16.11 -0.53
C PRO A 28 -13.36 -16.11 0.39
N GLU A 29 -12.43 -17.06 0.23
CA GLU A 29 -11.20 -17.11 1.03
C GLU A 29 -10.18 -16.05 0.56
N LEU A 30 -10.05 -15.83 -0.75
CA LEU A 30 -9.22 -14.74 -1.26
C LEU A 30 -9.82 -13.37 -0.89
N TYR A 31 -11.14 -13.25 -0.93
CA TYR A 31 -11.81 -12.00 -0.57
C TYR A 31 -11.67 -11.69 0.93
N SER A 32 -11.76 -12.69 1.81
CA SER A 32 -11.53 -12.48 3.25
C SER A 32 -10.09 -12.03 3.51
N VAL A 33 -9.11 -12.72 2.92
CA VAL A 33 -7.69 -12.36 3.05
C VAL A 33 -7.41 -10.96 2.52
N LEU A 34 -8.02 -10.58 1.38
CA LEU A 34 -7.86 -9.22 0.86
C LEU A 34 -8.36 -8.18 1.86
N LYS A 35 -9.52 -8.43 2.48
CA LYS A 35 -10.08 -7.53 3.49
C LYS A 35 -9.18 -7.43 4.71
N ASP A 36 -8.68 -8.55 5.19
CA ASP A 36 -7.79 -8.59 6.35
C ASP A 36 -6.50 -7.81 6.04
N LEU A 37 -5.92 -8.02 4.85
CA LEU A 37 -4.76 -7.24 4.38
C LEU A 37 -5.05 -5.74 4.28
N LEU A 38 -6.22 -5.33 3.78
CA LEU A 38 -6.58 -3.91 3.66
C LEU A 38 -6.92 -3.26 5.01
N ALA A 39 -7.36 -4.05 5.99
CA ALA A 39 -7.66 -3.58 7.34
C ALA A 39 -6.39 -3.49 8.23
N GLU A 40 -5.37 -4.26 7.90
CA GLU A 40 -4.12 -4.31 8.65
C GLU A 40 -3.24 -3.06 8.42
N ASN A 41 -2.47 -2.69 9.43
CA ASN A 41 -1.44 -1.67 9.29
C ASN A 41 -0.17 -2.26 8.65
N TRP A 42 0.16 -1.85 7.43
CA TRP A 42 1.31 -2.41 6.70
C TRP A 42 2.68 -2.00 7.26
N SER A 43 2.74 -1.06 8.21
CA SER A 43 4.00 -0.77 8.91
C SER A 43 4.38 -1.85 9.93
N ASP A 44 3.43 -2.69 10.35
CA ASP A 44 3.61 -3.78 11.32
C ASP A 44 2.62 -4.90 10.98
N LEU A 45 2.98 -5.74 10.02
CA LEU A 45 2.10 -6.78 9.51
C LEU A 45 2.04 -7.94 10.51
N SER A 46 0.82 -8.25 10.97
CA SER A 46 0.61 -9.44 11.79
C SER A 46 0.99 -10.74 11.07
N ASP A 47 1.81 -11.57 11.73
CA ASP A 47 2.18 -12.90 11.26
C ASP A 47 0.97 -13.78 10.90
N ALA A 48 -0.15 -13.59 11.60
CA ALA A 48 -1.39 -14.29 11.32
C ALA A 48 -1.90 -13.96 9.91
N VAL A 49 -2.01 -12.68 9.57
CA VAL A 49 -2.47 -12.19 8.25
C VAL A 49 -1.52 -12.65 7.14
N VAL A 50 -0.21 -12.63 7.39
CA VAL A 50 0.80 -13.13 6.45
C VAL A 50 0.65 -14.63 6.20
N SER A 51 0.41 -15.41 7.26
CA SER A 51 0.22 -16.86 7.17
C SER A 51 -1.08 -17.22 6.43
N ASP A 52 -2.16 -16.48 6.70
CA ASP A 52 -3.45 -16.63 6.04
C ASP A 52 -3.35 -16.28 4.55
N ALA A 53 -2.66 -15.18 4.22
CA ALA A 53 -2.42 -14.79 2.83
C ALA A 53 -1.60 -15.82 2.06
N LYS A 54 -0.51 -16.33 2.63
CA LYS A 54 0.29 -17.41 2.02
C LYS A 54 -0.53 -18.68 1.82
N ARG A 55 -1.35 -19.07 2.81
CA ARG A 55 -2.24 -20.23 2.69
C ARG A 55 -3.24 -20.05 1.56
N ALA A 56 -3.96 -18.92 1.52
CA ALA A 56 -4.95 -18.65 0.49
C ALA A 56 -4.32 -18.61 -0.92
N LEU A 57 -3.13 -18.02 -1.06
CA LEU A 57 -2.42 -17.97 -2.34
C LEU A 57 -1.83 -19.31 -2.79
N SER A 58 -1.51 -20.22 -1.85
CA SER A 58 -1.04 -21.57 -2.17
C SER A 58 -2.11 -22.48 -2.77
N LYS A 59 -3.39 -22.20 -2.49
CA LYS A 59 -4.51 -22.95 -3.02
C LYS A 59 -4.70 -22.66 -4.52
N SER A 60 -5.11 -23.69 -5.26
CA SER A 60 -5.52 -23.53 -6.65
C SER A 60 -6.95 -23.01 -6.68
N THR A 61 -7.18 -21.90 -7.37
CA THR A 61 -8.50 -21.29 -7.56
C THR A 61 -8.71 -21.01 -9.05
N GLU A 62 -9.96 -21.07 -9.51
CA GLU A 62 -10.31 -20.68 -10.89
C GLU A 62 -10.37 -19.15 -11.05
N ASP A 63 -10.39 -18.42 -9.93
CA ASP A 63 -10.41 -16.96 -9.92
C ASP A 63 -8.99 -16.39 -10.04
N SER A 64 -8.47 -16.36 -11.28
CA SER A 64 -7.11 -15.85 -11.54
C SER A 64 -7.00 -14.35 -11.24
N THR A 65 -8.04 -13.58 -11.54
CA THR A 65 -8.07 -12.13 -11.31
C THR A 65 -8.05 -11.82 -9.82
N GLY A 66 -8.84 -12.53 -9.02
CA GLY A 66 -8.81 -12.38 -7.57
C GLY A 66 -7.48 -12.80 -6.97
N LYS A 67 -6.91 -13.92 -7.44
CA LYS A 67 -5.59 -14.38 -6.97
C LYS A 67 -4.48 -13.37 -7.30
N GLU A 68 -4.50 -12.78 -8.48
CA GLU A 68 -3.55 -11.75 -8.89
C GLU A 68 -3.69 -10.49 -8.03
N ALA A 69 -4.92 -10.02 -7.78
CA ALA A 69 -5.18 -8.87 -6.95
C ALA A 69 -4.63 -9.06 -5.52
N VAL A 70 -4.97 -10.18 -4.87
CA VAL A 70 -4.47 -10.50 -3.53
C VAL A 70 -2.94 -10.62 -3.52
N THR A 71 -2.35 -11.21 -4.56
CA THR A 71 -0.89 -11.32 -4.68
C THR A 71 -0.23 -9.94 -4.75
N ASN A 72 -0.78 -9.02 -5.54
CA ASN A 72 -0.23 -7.68 -5.69
C ASN A 72 -0.34 -6.86 -4.39
N VAL A 73 -1.49 -6.92 -3.72
CA VAL A 73 -1.70 -6.26 -2.44
C VAL A 73 -0.76 -6.83 -1.37
N PHE A 74 -0.64 -8.15 -1.29
CA PHE A 74 0.26 -8.81 -0.35
C PHE A 74 1.72 -8.40 -0.58
N ARG A 75 2.18 -8.37 -1.84
CA ARG A 75 3.54 -7.89 -2.17
C ARG A 75 3.75 -6.42 -1.81
N ALA A 76 2.74 -5.57 -2.03
CA ALA A 76 2.81 -4.16 -1.64
C ALA A 76 2.92 -4.01 -0.13
N ALA A 77 2.14 -4.77 0.63
CA ALA A 77 2.20 -4.78 2.08
C ALA A 77 3.59 -5.18 2.60
N GLN A 78 4.16 -6.27 2.08
CA GLN A 78 5.52 -6.70 2.45
C GLN A 78 6.59 -5.66 2.12
N ALA A 79 6.48 -5.01 0.96
CA ALA A 79 7.43 -3.96 0.57
C ALA A 79 7.36 -2.73 1.50
N VAL A 80 6.17 -2.39 2.01
CA VAL A 80 5.99 -1.30 2.96
C VAL A 80 6.61 -1.63 4.32
N GLU A 81 6.41 -2.86 4.81
CA GLU A 81 7.03 -3.35 6.05
C GLU A 81 8.56 -3.30 5.96
N GLU A 82 9.14 -3.83 4.88
CA GLU A 82 10.59 -3.82 4.64
C GLU A 82 11.15 -2.40 4.56
N PHE A 83 10.45 -1.52 3.82
CA PHE A 83 10.85 -0.12 3.70
C PHE A 83 10.78 0.62 5.06
N GLY A 84 9.80 0.29 5.90
CA GLY A 84 9.73 0.78 7.28
C GLY A 84 10.97 0.44 8.10
N GLY A 85 11.46 -0.80 7.99
CA GLY A 85 12.72 -1.23 8.63
C GLY A 85 13.94 -0.44 8.15
N ILE A 86 14.01 -0.14 6.85
CA ILE A 86 15.08 0.71 6.28
C ILE A 86 15.02 2.13 6.87
N LEU A 87 13.83 2.72 7.02
CA LEU A 87 13.68 4.05 7.62
C LEU A 87 14.12 4.09 9.08
N VAL A 88 13.79 3.06 9.86
CA VAL A 88 14.24 2.94 11.26
C VAL A 88 15.77 2.85 11.32
N THR A 89 16.37 2.04 10.44
CA THR A 89 17.83 1.89 10.35
C THR A 89 18.50 3.21 9.98
N LEU A 90 18.02 3.89 8.94
CA LEU A 90 18.52 5.19 8.52
C LEU A 90 18.42 6.24 9.64
N LYS A 91 17.31 6.22 10.39
CA LYS A 91 17.14 7.12 11.55
C LYS A 91 18.20 6.84 12.62
N MET A 92 18.45 5.58 12.96
CA MET A 92 19.49 5.22 13.93
C MET A 92 20.87 5.70 13.48
N GLU A 93 21.23 5.52 12.21
CA GLU A 93 22.50 6.01 11.66
C GLU A 93 22.64 7.54 11.75
N ILE A 94 21.55 8.27 11.52
CA ILE A 94 21.50 9.74 11.67
C ILE A 94 21.66 10.12 13.14
N ASP A 95 20.92 9.48 14.06
CA ASP A 95 20.98 9.75 15.49
C ASP A 95 22.40 9.51 16.04
N ASP A 96 23.10 8.45 15.59
CA ASP A 96 24.51 8.18 15.93
C ASP A 96 25.46 9.24 15.35
N SER A 97 25.24 9.65 14.10
CA SER A 97 26.06 10.68 13.43
C SER A 97 25.94 12.05 14.09
N ILE A 98 24.76 12.38 14.64
CA ILE A 98 24.51 13.64 15.37
C ILE A 98 24.96 13.52 16.83
N GLY A 99 24.79 12.36 17.46
CA GLY A 99 25.21 12.07 18.83
C GLY A 99 26.72 12.16 19.06
N LEU A 100 27.53 11.92 18.03
CA LEU A 100 28.98 12.15 18.04
C LEU A 100 29.41 13.62 18.16
N SER A 101 28.49 14.58 18.00
CA SER A 101 28.78 16.01 18.28
C SER A 101 28.68 16.38 19.77
N GLY A 102 28.44 15.40 20.66
CA GLY A 102 28.27 15.59 22.11
C GLY A 102 29.55 15.85 22.91
N GLU A 103 30.73 15.82 22.28
CA GLU A 103 31.95 16.37 22.90
C GLU A 103 31.97 17.90 22.73
N VAL A 104 31.24 18.57 23.62
CA VAL A 104 31.46 19.98 23.94
C VAL A 104 32.37 20.00 25.18
N PHE A 105 33.64 20.29 24.92
CA PHE A 105 34.71 20.83 25.77
C PHE A 105 34.58 20.74 27.31
#